data_AF-A0A4Y9F7E2-F1
#
_entry.id   AF-A0A4Y9F7E2-F1
#
_cell.length_a   1.000
_cell.length_b   1.000
_cell.length_c   1.000
_cell.angle_alpha   90.00
_cell.angle_beta   90.00
_cell.angle_gamma   90.00
#
_symmetry.space_group_name_H-M   'P 1'
#
loop_
_entity.id
_entity.type
_entity.pdbx_description
1 polymer ?
#
loop_
_entity_poly.entity_id
_entity_poly.type
_entity_poly.pdbx_seq_one_letter_code
_entity_poly.pdbx_strand_id
1 'polypeptide(L)'
;MTPLERARLDVEEALRRYRECVAGEEMEYGSEYERVTFMEYEAPAPDPCAEAFSRLLAAVRTYEAAGGSREELDLGSLREPIYDALDRG
;
A
#
# COMPACT_ATOMS: atom_id res chain seq x y z
N MET A 1 22.76 9.42 -7.77
CA MET A 1 21.48 8.73 -7.50
C MET A 1 21.30 7.67 -8.56
N THR A 2 21.47 6.42 -8.16
CA THR A 2 21.28 5.22 -8.98
C THR A 2 19.78 4.96 -9.19
N PRO A 3 19.41 4.14 -10.19
CA PRO A 3 18.02 3.70 -10.38
C PRO A 3 17.44 3.03 -9.12
N LEU A 4 18.27 2.28 -8.40
CA LEU A 4 17.91 1.61 -7.15
C LEU A 4 17.61 2.61 -6.03
N GLU A 5 18.47 3.61 -5.83
CA GLU A 5 18.24 4.68 -4.85
C GLU A 5 16.97 5.48 -5.16
N ARG A 6 16.70 5.74 -6.45
CA ARG A 6 15.47 6.41 -6.87
C ARG A 6 14.24 5.58 -6.54
N ALA A 7 14.25 4.30 -6.90
CA ALA A 7 13.14 3.40 -6.63
C ALA A 7 12.89 3.21 -5.12
N ARG A 8 13.95 3.23 -4.31
CA ARG A 8 13.83 3.23 -2.84
C ARG A 8 13.07 4.46 -2.33
N LEU A 9 13.44 5.65 -2.81
CA LEU A 9 12.75 6.90 -2.44
C LEU A 9 11.28 6.88 -2.88
N ASP A 10 10.99 6.32 -4.05
CA ASP A 10 9.61 6.17 -4.55
C ASP A 10 8.79 5.24 -3.64
N VAL A 11 9.39 4.15 -3.14
CA VAL A 11 8.74 3.26 -2.14
C VAL A 11 8.48 4.00 -0.83
N GLU A 12 9.47 4.73 -0.32
CA GLU A 12 9.32 5.48 0.94
C GLU A 12 8.22 6.54 0.83
N GLU A 13 8.14 7.24 -0.30
CA GLU A 13 7.08 8.22 -0.56
C GLU A 13 5.69 7.55 -0.67
N ALA A 14 5.59 6.43 -1.39
CA ALA A 14 4.33 5.69 -1.53
C ALA A 14 3.87 5.13 -0.18
N LEU A 15 4.80 4.62 0.64
CA LEU A 15 4.53 4.13 1.99
C LEU A 15 4.03 5.24 2.90
N ARG A 16 4.63 6.44 2.83
CA ARG A 16 4.16 7.61 3.58
C ARG A 16 2.73 7.96 3.17
N ARG A 17 2.45 8.08 1.86
CA ARG A 17 1.10 8.41 1.37
C ARG A 17 0.04 7.39 1.78
N TYR A 18 0.37 6.09 1.75
CA TYR A 18 -0.54 5.06 2.21
C TYR A 18 -0.82 5.19 3.71
N ARG A 19 0.21 5.42 4.54
CA ARG A 19 0.04 5.66 5.98
C ARG A 19 -0.78 6.92 6.26
N GLU A 20 -0.57 8.01 5.52
CA GLU A 20 -1.35 9.24 5.63
C GLU A 20 -2.82 9.02 5.28
N CYS A 21 -3.09 8.17 4.28
CA CYS A 21 -4.45 7.81 3.88
C CYS A 21 -5.18 7.02 4.98
N VAL A 22 -4.55 5.94 5.46
CA VAL A 22 -5.10 5.10 6.54
C VAL A 22 -5.30 5.91 7.84
N ALA A 23 -4.33 6.76 8.20
CA ALA A 23 -4.44 7.62 9.38
C ALA A 23 -5.55 8.68 9.24
N GLY A 24 -5.84 9.12 8.01
CA GLY A 24 -6.97 10.00 7.71
C GLY A 24 -8.32 9.31 7.92
N GLU A 25 -8.44 8.06 7.49
CA GLU A 25 -9.66 7.26 7.68
C GLU A 25 -9.92 6.90 9.15
N GLU A 26 -8.88 6.60 9.93
CA GLU A 26 -9.00 6.30 11.37
C GLU A 26 -9.48 7.50 12.21
N MET A 27 -9.24 8.74 11.78
CA MET A 27 -9.74 9.94 12.47
C MET A 27 -11.20 10.28 12.14
N GLU A 28 -11.74 9.79 11.02
CA GLU A 28 -13.11 10.13 10.58
C GLU A 28 -14.17 9.11 11.02
N TYR A 29 -13.81 7.85 11.29
CA TYR A 29 -14.76 6.75 11.60
C TYR A 29 -14.49 6.00 12.92
N GLY A 30 -14.24 6.74 14.01
CA GLY A 30 -13.91 6.17 15.33
C GLY A 30 -15.02 5.41 16.08
N SER A 31 -16.22 5.18 15.53
CA SER A 31 -17.25 4.44 16.27
C SER A 31 -18.41 3.86 15.42
N GLU A 32 -18.16 3.03 14.41
CA GLU A 32 -19.15 2.00 13.99
C GLU A 32 -18.54 1.03 12.98
N TYR A 33 -17.78 0.05 13.46
CA TYR A 33 -17.50 -1.17 12.71
C TYR A 33 -18.23 -2.34 13.40
N GLU A 34 -19.56 -2.29 13.41
CA GLU A 34 -20.39 -3.44 13.79
C GLU A 34 -21.32 -3.84 12.64
N ARG A 35 -20.84 -4.76 11.78
CA ARG A 35 -21.61 -5.62 10.84
C ARG A 35 -22.39 -4.79 9.77
N VAL A 36 -22.53 -5.17 8.50
CA VAL A 36 -23.32 -6.30 7.97
C VAL A 36 -23.07 -6.40 6.44
N THR A 37 -23.04 -7.65 5.94
CA THR A 37 -23.58 -8.16 4.65
C THR A 37 -23.02 -7.75 3.28
N PHE A 38 -22.60 -8.80 2.55
CA PHE A 38 -22.78 -9.00 1.11
C PHE A 38 -24.03 -8.29 0.53
N MET A 39 -23.86 -7.43 -0.48
CA MET A 39 -24.83 -7.22 -1.56
C MET A 39 -24.10 -6.79 -2.85
N GLU A 40 -24.69 -7.21 -3.96
CA GLU A 40 -24.12 -7.31 -5.31
C GLU A 40 -24.10 -5.97 -6.08
N TYR A 41 -23.11 -5.81 -6.97
CA TYR A 41 -23.11 -4.86 -8.10
C TYR A 41 -23.36 -3.36 -7.82
N GLU A 42 -22.32 -2.67 -7.36
CA GLU A 42 -21.93 -1.33 -7.82
C GLU A 42 -20.40 -1.28 -7.71
N ALA A 43 -19.69 -0.80 -8.74
CA ALA A 43 -18.22 -0.76 -8.69
C ALA A 43 -17.81 -0.02 -7.41
N PRO A 44 -16.96 -0.61 -6.53
CA PRO A 44 -16.61 0.05 -5.28
C PRO A 44 -16.09 1.44 -5.64
N ALA A 45 -16.62 2.47 -4.97
CA ALA A 45 -16.04 3.80 -5.06
C ALA A 45 -14.52 3.65 -4.90
N PRO A 46 -13.69 4.29 -5.75
CA PRO A 46 -12.25 4.07 -5.70
C PRO A 46 -11.77 4.47 -4.31
N ASP A 47 -11.49 3.48 -3.49
CA ASP A 47 -10.97 3.66 -2.15
C ASP A 47 -9.59 4.34 -2.34
N PRO A 48 -9.44 5.61 -1.90
CA PRO A 48 -8.22 6.37 -2.14
C PRO A 48 -7.02 5.69 -1.48
N CYS A 49 -7.24 4.91 -0.42
CA CYS A 49 -6.21 4.14 0.26
C CYS A 49 -5.88 2.84 -0.48
N ALA A 50 -6.86 2.21 -1.15
CA ALA A 50 -6.60 1.10 -2.07
C ALA A 50 -5.78 1.52 -3.30
N GLU A 51 -6.00 2.72 -3.85
CA GLU A 51 -5.16 3.28 -4.91
C GLU A 51 -3.74 3.56 -4.40
N ALA A 52 -3.61 4.14 -3.21
CA ALA A 52 -2.31 4.37 -2.57
C ALA A 52 -1.55 3.06 -2.31
N PHE A 53 -2.25 2.01 -1.87
CA PHE A 53 -1.67 0.68 -1.69
C PHE A 53 -1.21 0.08 -3.02
N SER A 54 -2.02 0.18 -4.07
CA SER A 54 -1.64 -0.30 -5.40
C SER A 54 -0.39 0.41 -5.94
N ARG A 55 -0.27 1.72 -5.70
CA ARG A 55 0.94 2.49 -6.04
C ARG A 55 2.15 2.04 -5.22
N LEU A 56 1.98 1.73 -3.94
CA LEU A 56 3.03 1.16 -3.10
C LEU A 56 3.53 -0.18 -3.65
N LEU A 57 2.63 -1.09 -4.02
CA LEU A 57 3.00 -2.37 -4.64
C LEU A 57 3.79 -2.16 -5.94
N ALA A 58 3.35 -1.24 -6.79
CA ALA A 58 4.05 -0.92 -8.04
C ALA A 58 5.46 -0.33 -7.79
N ALA A 59 5.61 0.51 -6.77
CA ALA A 59 6.91 1.04 -6.36
C ALA A 59 7.85 -0.07 -5.87
N VAL A 60 7.36 -1.01 -5.05
CA VAL A 60 8.16 -2.16 -4.58
C VAL A 60 8.60 -3.03 -5.74
N ARG A 61 7.71 -3.33 -6.69
CA ARG A 61 8.05 -4.09 -7.92
C ARG A 61 9.12 -3.39 -8.75
N THR A 62 9.06 -2.06 -8.83
CA THR A 62 10.07 -1.25 -9.54
C THR A 62 11.42 -1.29 -8.84
N TYR A 63 11.42 -1.28 -7.50
CA TYR A 63 12.62 -1.44 -6.70
C TYR A 63 13.26 -2.83 -6.88
N GLU A 64 12.45 -3.89 -6.89
CA GLU A 64 12.92 -5.25 -7.17
C GLU A 64 13.47 -5.39 -8.60
N ALA A 65 12.78 -4.80 -9.59
CA ALA A 65 13.23 -4.78 -10.98
C ALA A 65 14.55 -3.99 -11.17
N ALA A 66 14.82 -3.01 -10.31
CA ALA A 66 16.10 -2.29 -10.26
C ALA A 66 17.23 -3.07 -9.58
N GLY A 67 16.95 -4.29 -9.09
CA GLY A 67 17.92 -5.19 -8.48
C GLY A 67 17.97 -5.12 -6.94
N GLY A 68 17.00 -4.45 -6.29
CA GLY A 68 16.87 -4.45 -4.85
C GLY A 68 16.12 -5.66 -4.32
N SER A 69 16.28 -5.99 -3.04
CA SER A 69 15.43 -6.96 -2.36
C SER A 69 14.36 -6.25 -1.54
N ARG A 70 13.10 -6.66 -1.68
CA ARG A 70 11.98 -6.18 -0.84
C ARG A 70 12.22 -6.34 0.67
N GLU A 71 13.19 -7.15 1.07
CA GLU A 71 13.60 -7.33 2.47
C GLU A 71 14.42 -6.17 3.04
N GLU A 72 15.04 -5.37 2.16
CA GLU A 72 15.85 -4.19 2.50
C GLU A 72 14.98 -2.94 2.75
N LEU A 73 13.69 -3.01 2.45
CA LEU A 73 12.71 -1.94 2.61
C LEU A 73 12.14 -1.92 4.04
N ASP A 74 12.06 -0.73 4.64
CA ASP A 74 11.43 -0.54 5.95
C ASP A 74 9.90 -0.44 5.82
N LEU A 75 9.26 -1.60 5.62
CA LEU A 75 7.81 -1.68 5.44
C LEU A 75 7.03 -1.66 6.77
N GLY A 76 7.71 -1.88 7.90
CA GLY A 76 7.09 -1.96 9.23
C GLY A 76 5.99 -3.01 9.31
N SER A 77 4.89 -2.69 9.99
CA SER A 77 3.72 -3.58 10.15
C SER A 77 3.00 -3.92 8.84
N LEU A 78 3.32 -3.23 7.74
CA LEU A 78 2.73 -3.50 6.42
C LEU A 78 3.51 -4.53 5.62
N ARG A 79 4.59 -5.09 6.17
CA ARG A 79 5.43 -6.09 5.49
C ARG A 79 4.63 -7.29 5.02
N GLU A 80 3.88 -7.93 5.92
CA GLU A 80 3.08 -9.12 5.61
C GLU A 80 2.00 -8.86 4.55
N PRO A 81 1.13 -7.84 4.67
CA PRO A 81 0.11 -7.58 3.65
C PRO A 81 0.70 -7.16 2.30
N ILE A 82 1.83 -6.44 2.28
CA ILE A 82 2.52 -6.10 1.03
C ILE A 82 3.09 -7.36 0.37
N TYR A 83 3.72 -8.26 1.13
CA TYR A 83 4.32 -9.47 0.58
C TYR A 83 3.25 -10.42 0.04
N ASP A 84 2.17 -10.65 0.79
CA ASP A 84 1.04 -11.48 0.32
C ASP A 84 0.41 -10.90 -0.96
N ALA A 85 0.21 -9.57 -1.02
CA ALA A 85 -0.31 -8.92 -2.22
C ALA A 85 0.64 -9.00 -3.43
N LEU A 86 1.96 -8.92 -3.20
CA LEU A 86 2.96 -9.10 -4.25
C LEU A 86 3.03 -10.54 -4.76
N ASP A 87 2.93 -11.53 -3.86
CA ASP A 87 3.04 -12.95 -4.19
C ASP A 87 1.79 -13.49 -4.91
N ARG A 88 0.62 -12.85 -4.74
CA ARG A 88 -0.65 -13.24 -5.37
C ARG A 88 -0.86 -12.70 -6.79
N GLY A 89 -0.08 -11.72 -7.24
CA GLY A 89 -0.32 -11.02 -8.52
C GLY A 89 0.87 -11.07 -9.46
#